data_AF-A0A3N8D4N8-F1
#
_entry.id   AF-A0A3N8D4N8-F1
#
_cell.length_a   1.000
_cell.length_b   1.000
_cell.length_c   1.000
_cell.angle_alpha   90.00
_cell.angle_beta   90.00
_cell.angle_gamma   90.00
#
_symmetry.space_group_name_H-M   'P 1'
#
loop_
_entity.id
_entity.type
_entity.pdbx_description
1 polymer ?
#
loop_
_entity_poly.entity_id
_entity_poly.type
_entity_poly.pdbx_seq_one_letter_code
_entity_poly.pdbx_strand_id
1 'polypeptide(L)' 'MTSLGMTRMEFAERISVPIKTLDKWLAPASTSDFRNMPDVVWAYVREVLDWTKKTT' A
#
# COMPACT_ATOMS: atom_id res chain seq x y z
N MET A 1 -4.68 14.07 6.55
CA MET A 1 -4.14 12.98 5.72
C MET A 1 -2.62 13.00 5.86
N THR A 2 -2.04 11.97 6.46
CA THR A 2 -0.59 11.87 6.65
C THR A 2 0.00 11.30 5.36
N SER A 3 0.65 12.16 4.57
CA SER A 3 1.35 11.75 3.35
C SER A 3 2.72 11.21 3.75
N LEU A 4 3.07 9.98 3.41
CA LEU A 4 4.39 9.42 3.74
C LEU A 4 5.55 10.05 2.97
N GLY A 5 5.30 10.98 2.05
CA GLY A 5 6.33 11.56 1.18
C GLY A 5 6.99 10.54 0.24
N MET A 6 6.56 9.27 0.28
CA MET A 6 7.05 8.20 -0.60
C MET A 6 6.20 8.10 -1.86
N THR A 7 6.88 7.74 -2.95
CA THR A 7 6.24 7.37 -4.21
C THR A 7 5.54 6.01 -4.08
N ARG A 8 4.61 5.72 -5.00
CA ARG A 8 3.92 4.42 -5.04
C ARG A 8 4.91 3.25 -5.23
N MET A 9 6.00 3.48 -5.97
CA MET A 9 7.07 2.49 -6.15
C MET A 9 7.75 2.18 -4.83
N GLU A 10 8.20 3.20 -4.09
CA GLU A 10 8.85 2.99 -2.79
C GLU A 10 7.92 2.31 -1.80
N PHE A 11 6.63 2.66 -1.80
CA PHE A 11 5.65 1.97 -0.97
C PHE A 11 5.52 0.50 -1.36
N ALA A 12 5.41 0.19 -2.66
CA ALA A 12 5.31 -1.17 -3.16
C ALA A 12 6.56 -2.01 -2.81
N GLU A 13 7.76 -1.45 -2.98
CA GLU A 13 9.01 -2.10 -2.58
C GLU A 13 9.08 -2.33 -1.07
N ARG A 14 8.63 -1.37 -0.26
CA ARG A 14 8.65 -1.48 1.20
C ARG A 14 7.71 -2.56 1.73
N ILE A 15 6.56 -2.76 1.09
CA ILE A 15 5.67 -3.89 1.40
C ILE A 15 6.01 -5.17 0.61
N SER A 16 7.10 -5.15 -0.16
CA SER A 16 7.59 -6.25 -1.01
C SER A 16 6.53 -6.79 -1.97
N VAL A 17 5.68 -5.91 -2.52
CA VAL A 17 4.68 -6.27 -3.55
C VAL A 17 4.99 -5.61 -4.89
N PRO A 18 4.55 -6.21 -6.01
CA PRO A 18 4.67 -5.57 -7.31
C PRO A 18 3.86 -4.26 -7.38
N ILE A 19 4.43 -3.22 -7.97
CA ILE A 19 3.72 -1.95 -8.23
C ILE A 19 2.40 -2.15 -9.00
N LYS A 20 2.36 -3.14 -9.91
CA LYS A 20 1.14 -3.51 -10.64
C LYS A 20 0.04 -4.08 -9.75
N THR A 21 0.41 -4.77 -8.67
CA THR A 21 -0.56 -5.29 -7.68
C THR A 21 -1.10 -4.15 -6.83
N LEU A 22 -0.22 -3.23 -6.40
CA LEU A 22 -0.63 -2.03 -5.69
C LEU A 22 -1.56 -1.15 -6.55
N ASP A 23 -1.26 -1.00 -7.83
CA ASP A 23 -2.08 -0.23 -8.77
C ASP A 23 -3.49 -0.82 -8.90
N LYS A 24 -3.62 -2.16 -8.92
CA LYS A 24 -4.92 -2.85 -8.89
C LYS A 24 -5.69 -2.65 -7.59
N TRP A 25 -5.01 -2.50 -6.45
CA TRP A 25 -5.68 -2.17 -5.18
C TRP A 25 -6.12 -0.70 -5.11
N LEU A 26 -5.37 0.19 -5.77
CA LEU A 26 -5.67 1.62 -5.84
C LEU A 26 -6.60 1.98 -7.01
N ALA A 27 -6.87 1.03 -7.91
CA ALA A 27 -7.77 1.23 -9.04
C ALA A 27 -9.18 1.58 -8.53
N PRO A 28 -9.94 2.42 -9.26
CA PRO A 28 -11.30 2.73 -8.88
C PRO A 28 -12.17 1.46 -8.93
N ALA A 29 -13.06 1.29 -7.95
CA ALA A 29 -13.94 0.12 -7.86
C ALA A 29 -14.86 -0.07 -9.08
N SER A 30 -15.02 0.97 -9.91
CA SER A 30 -15.75 0.93 -11.18
C SER A 30 -15.00 0.26 -12.33
N THR A 31 -13.71 -0.07 -12.17
CA THR A 31 -12.89 -0.74 -13.20
C THR A 31 -12.67 -2.22 -12.89
N SER A 32 -12.68 -3.06 -13.93
CA SER A 32 -12.43 -4.52 -13.83
C SER A 32 -11.07 -4.90 -13.23
N ASP A 33 -10.13 -3.96 -13.19
CA ASP A 33 -8.81 -4.15 -12.60
C ASP A 33 -8.78 -3.97 -11.08
N PHE A 34 -9.84 -3.44 -10.48
CA PHE A 34 -9.92 -3.28 -9.03
C PHE A 34 -9.90 -4.63 -8.33
N ARG A 35 -8.95 -4.79 -7.39
CA ARG A 35 -8.97 -5.87 -6.42
C ARG A 35 -9.05 -5.32 -5.02
N ASN A 36 -9.86 -5.95 -4.19
CA ASN A 36 -9.77 -5.74 -2.76
C ASN A 36 -8.41 -6.22 -2.25
N MET A 37 -7.77 -5.36 -1.45
CA MET A 37 -6.56 -5.72 -0.74
C MET A 37 -6.91 -6.74 0.36
N PRO A 38 -6.23 -7.91 0.43
CA PRO A 38 -6.48 -8.91 1.45
C PRO A 38 -6.19 -8.38 2.86
N ASP A 39 -6.89 -8.92 3.86
CA ASP A 39 -6.75 -8.49 5.27
C ASP A 39 -5.31 -8.63 5.79
N VAL A 40 -4.61 -9.69 5.37
CA VAL A 40 -3.19 -9.91 5.70
C VAL A 40 -2.28 -8.80 5.17
N VAL A 41 -2.58 -8.25 4.00
CA VAL A 41 -1.80 -7.13 3.44
C VAL A 41 -2.12 -5.84 4.17
N TRP A 42 -3.38 -5.63 4.57
CA TRP A 42 -3.76 -4.51 5.42
C TRP A 42 -3.03 -4.53 6.76
N ALA A 43 -2.92 -5.70 7.41
CA ALA A 43 -2.14 -5.87 8.63
C ALA A 43 -0.67 -5.49 8.41
N TYR A 44 -0.06 -5.95 7.31
CA TYR A 44 1.33 -5.64 6.98
C TYR A 44 1.55 -4.14 6.70
N VAL A 45 0.68 -3.52 5.90
CA VAL A 45 0.70 -2.07 5.64
C VAL A 45 0.60 -1.28 6.94
N ARG A 46 -0.33 -1.69 7.83
CA ARG A 46 -0.53 -1.02 9.12
C ARG A 46 0.71 -1.11 10.02
N GLU A 47 1.38 -2.25 10.03
CA GLU A 47 2.64 -2.44 10.75
C GLU A 47 3.76 -1.55 10.19
N VAL A 48 3.91 -1.50 8.86
CA VAL A 48 4.87 -0.60 8.20
C VAL A 48 4.61 0.87 8.55
N LEU A 49 3.33 1.29 8.58
CA LEU A 49 2.93 2.64 8.97
C LEU A 49 3.23 2.96 10.44
N ASP A 50 3.00 2.00 11.34
CA ASP A 50 3.30 2.13 12.77
C ASP A 50 4.81 2.26 13.01
N TRP A 51 5.61 1.44 12.31
CA TRP A 51 7.06 1.51 12.33
C TRP A 51 7.58 2.86 11.85
N THR A 52 7.07 3.38 10.73
CA THR A 52 7.47 4.71 10.22
C THR A 52 7.21 5.81 11.24
N LYS A 53 6.08 5.77 11.96
CA LYS A 53 5.76 6.75 13.01
C LYS A 53 6.69 6.70 14.22
N LYS A 54 7.22 5.53 14.57
CA LYS A 54 8.16 5.38 15.70
C LYS A 54 9.57 5.91 15.37
N THR A 55 9.92 5.97 14.09
CA THR A 55 11.24 6.41 13.62
C THR A 55 11.34 7.91 13.30
N THR A 56 10.28 8.70 13.52
CA THR A 56 10.27 10.17 13.38
C THR A 56 9.99 10.82 14.73
#